data_AF-A0A9P6CCR2-F1
#
_entry.id   AF-A0A9P6CCR2-F1
#
_cell.length_a   1.000
_cell.length_b   1.000
_cell.length_c   1.000
_cell.angle_alpha   90.00
_cell.angle_beta   90.00
_cell.angle_gamma   90.00
#
_symmetry.space_group_name_H-M   'P 1'
#
loop_
_entity.id
_entity.type
_entity.pdbx_description
1 polymer ?
#
loop_
_entity_poly.entity_id
_entity_poly.type
_entity_poly.pdbx_seq_one_letter_code
_entity_poly.pdbx_strand_id
1 'polypeptide(L)'
;LCSYLNIRMYADFNLHTEETLSGGEEDGGGDEETLGIKSWNFPKLHLCQHLFDNIEDKGASRNSSTKINEKIHGPLKTSYHDCSNLKNFEEQVC
;
A
#
# COMPACT_ATOMS: atom_id res chain seq x y z
N LEU A 1 13.52 17.38 -10.55
CA LEU A 1 13.28 16.09 -9.87
C LEU A 1 12.19 16.36 -8.86
N CYS A 2 10.99 15.84 -9.11
CA CYS A 2 9.87 15.80 -8.18
C CYS A 2 10.38 15.46 -6.76
N SER A 3 9.97 16.21 -5.73
CA SER A 3 10.37 16.05 -4.32
C SER A 3 9.73 14.79 -3.72
N TYR A 4 10.03 13.64 -4.31
CA TYR A 4 9.42 12.34 -3.99
C TYR A 4 9.39 12.01 -2.49
N LEU A 5 10.40 12.46 -1.74
CA LEU A 5 10.45 12.29 -0.29
C LEU A 5 9.36 13.06 0.43
N ASN A 6 9.05 14.28 0.00
CA ASN A 6 8.00 15.11 0.60
C ASN A 6 6.62 14.56 0.27
N ILE A 7 6.38 14.22 -0.99
CA ILE A 7 5.10 13.63 -1.44
C ILE A 7 4.80 12.36 -0.65
N ARG A 8 5.82 11.51 -0.46
CA ARG A 8 5.68 10.30 0.35
C ARG A 8 5.41 10.60 1.82
N MET A 9 6.05 11.62 2.39
CA MET A 9 5.76 12.06 3.75
C MET A 9 4.30 12.48 3.90
N TYR A 10 3.76 13.27 2.96
CA TYR A 10 2.35 13.67 2.97
C TYR A 10 1.41 12.47 2.81
N ALA A 11 1.75 11.50 1.97
CA ALA A 11 0.96 10.30 1.73
C ALA A 11 0.93 9.30 2.90
N ASP A 12 1.98 9.27 3.72
CA ASP A 12 2.10 8.35 4.86
C ASP A 12 1.35 8.85 6.12
N PHE A 13 0.66 10.00 6.05
CA PHE A 13 -0.13 10.48 7.19
C PHE A 13 -1.32 9.57 7.48
N ASN A 14 -1.52 9.28 8.77
CA ASN A 14 -2.70 8.52 9.22
C ASN A 14 -4.02 9.29 9.06
N LEU A 15 -3.93 10.61 8.93
CA LEU A 15 -5.06 11.51 8.75
C LEU A 15 -4.63 12.66 7.84
N HIS A 16 -5.29 12.79 6.69
CA HIS A 16 -5.13 13.92 5.80
C HIS A 16 -6.15 15.00 6.13
N THR A 17 -5.68 16.24 6.25
CA THR A 17 -6.49 17.46 6.31
C THR A 17 -6.34 18.23 5.01
N GLU A 18 -7.24 19.19 4.76
CA GLU A 18 -7.16 20.10 3.61
C GLU A 18 -5.78 20.76 3.47
N GLU A 19 -5.18 21.18 4.59
CA GLU A 19 -3.82 21.77 4.61
C GLU A 19 -2.75 20.78 4.13
N THR A 20 -2.79 19.53 4.62
CA THR A 20 -1.81 18.51 4.23
C THR A 20 -1.98 18.04 2.79
N LEU A 21 -3.21 18.06 2.26
CA LEU A 21 -3.49 17.71 0.87
C LEU A 21 -3.00 18.82 -0.06
N SER A 22 -3.36 20.07 0.24
CA SER A 22 -2.90 21.25 -0.52
C SER A 22 -1.37 21.36 -0.54
N GLY A 23 -0.71 21.17 0.60
CA GLY A 23 0.77 21.20 0.65
C GLY A 23 1.42 20.05 -0.11
N GLY A 24 0.76 18.88 -0.15
CA GLY A 24 1.20 17.73 -0.92
C GLY A 24 1.06 17.92 -2.44
N GLU A 25 -0.01 18.55 -2.89
CA GLU A 25 -0.25 18.88 -4.30
C GLU A 25 0.77 19.90 -4.84
N GLU A 26 1.07 20.94 -4.04
CA GLU A 26 2.11 21.92 -4.37
C GLU A 26 3.47 21.26 -4.59
N ASP A 27 3.83 20.28 -3.76
CA ASP A 27 5.06 19.50 -3.88
C ASP A 27 4.98 18.42 -5.00
N GLY A 28 3.76 18.00 -5.36
CA GLY A 28 3.44 16.94 -6.31
C GLY A 28 3.35 17.36 -7.77
N GLY A 29 3.31 18.67 -8.04
CA GLY A 29 3.22 19.27 -9.37
C GLY A 29 4.42 18.96 -10.27
N GLY A 30 4.48 17.75 -10.82
CA GLY A 30 5.40 17.37 -11.88
C GLY A 30 4.80 17.70 -13.25
N ASP A 31 5.57 18.38 -14.10
CA ASP A 31 5.15 18.76 -15.46
C ASP A 31 4.72 17.53 -16.28
N GLU A 32 3.46 17.53 -16.70
CA GLU A 32 2.82 16.49 -17.53
C GLU A 32 3.58 16.25 -18.85
N GLU A 33 4.33 17.25 -19.30
CA GLU A 33 5.18 17.22 -20.50
C GLU A 33 6.30 16.16 -20.43
N THR A 34 6.72 15.75 -19.23
CA THR A 34 7.76 14.73 -19.04
C THR A 34 7.26 13.28 -19.21
N LEU A 35 5.94 13.08 -19.30
CA LEU A 35 5.31 11.75 -19.42
C LEU A 35 5.44 11.12 -20.82
N GLY A 36 5.82 11.91 -21.84
CA GLY A 36 6.04 11.42 -23.20
C GLY A 36 7.35 10.63 -23.40
N ILE A 37 8.26 10.64 -22.43
CA ILE A 37 9.55 9.96 -22.50
C ILE A 37 9.43 8.60 -21.82
N LYS A 38 9.55 7.51 -22.58
CA LYS A 38 9.53 6.13 -22.07
C LYS A 38 10.73 5.89 -21.16
N SER A 39 10.56 6.19 -19.88
CA SER A 39 11.55 6.10 -18.82
C SER A 39 10.91 5.44 -17.60
N TRP A 40 11.72 4.77 -16.78
CA TRP A 40 11.29 4.30 -15.45
C TRP A 40 10.91 5.42 -14.48
N ASN A 41 11.12 6.68 -14.87
CA ASN A 41 10.58 7.85 -14.17
C ASN A 41 9.07 8.02 -14.39
N PHE A 42 8.51 7.48 -15.49
CA PHE A 42 7.09 7.61 -15.82
C PHE A 42 6.17 7.04 -14.72
N PRO A 43 6.33 5.79 -14.23
CA PRO A 43 5.47 5.28 -13.17
C PRO A 43 5.56 6.08 -11.87
N LYS A 44 6.73 6.67 -11.58
CA LYS A 44 6.95 7.45 -10.36
C LYS A 44 6.26 8.81 -10.43
N LEU A 45 6.35 9.48 -11.59
CA LEU A 45 5.70 10.77 -11.82
C LEU A 45 4.17 10.60 -11.92
N HIS A 46 3.72 9.58 -12.64
CA HIS A 46 2.29 9.27 -12.77
C HIS A 46 1.64 8.92 -11.42
N LEU A 47 2.36 8.20 -10.54
CA LEU A 47 1.89 7.98 -9.18
C LEU A 47 1.71 9.30 -8.41
N CYS A 48 2.69 10.21 -8.48
CA CYS A 48 2.64 11.49 -7.77
C CYS A 48 1.50 12.38 -8.28
N GLN A 49 1.27 12.41 -9.59
CA GLN A 49 0.21 13.20 -10.22
C GLN A 49 -1.18 12.83 -9.72
N HIS A 50 -1.47 11.54 -9.57
CA HIS A 50 -2.80 11.08 -9.17
C HIS A 50 -2.90 10.77 -7.68
N LEU A 51 -1.86 10.99 -6.88
CA LEU A 51 -1.83 10.50 -5.49
C LEU A 51 -2.91 11.16 -4.63
N PHE A 52 -2.99 12.49 -4.69
CA PHE A 52 -3.88 13.28 -3.84
C PHE A 52 -5.34 13.17 -4.32
N ASP A 53 -5.59 13.26 -5.62
CA ASP A 53 -6.90 12.94 -6.23
C ASP A 53 -7.41 11.56 -5.76
N ASN A 54 -6.55 10.54 -5.80
CA ASN A 54 -6.91 9.20 -5.35
C ASN A 54 -7.20 9.13 -3.84
N ILE A 55 -6.53 9.93 -3.02
CA ILE A 55 -6.78 9.99 -1.57
C ILE A 55 -8.16 10.59 -1.31
N GLU A 56 -8.52 11.66 -2.02
CA GLU A 56 -9.84 12.29 -1.92
C GLU A 56 -10.95 11.38 -2.44
N ASP A 57 -10.78 10.81 -3.64
CA ASP A 57 -11.76 9.94 -4.30
C ASP A 57 -12.00 8.63 -3.53
N LYS A 58 -10.94 8.00 -3.01
CA LYS A 58 -11.06 6.78 -2.20
C LYS A 58 -11.66 7.10 -0.83
N GLY A 59 -11.43 8.31 -0.33
CA GLY A 59 -11.76 8.72 1.04
C GLY A 59 -11.10 7.83 2.11
N ALA A 60 -11.53 8.02 3.36
CA ALA A 60 -11.10 7.19 4.48
C ALA A 60 -11.73 5.80 4.40
N SER A 61 -11.06 4.87 3.70
CA SER A 61 -11.45 3.46 3.74
C SER A 61 -11.00 2.84 5.06
N ARG A 62 -11.93 2.66 6.00
CA ARG A 62 -11.70 1.82 7.18
C ARG A 62 -11.28 0.46 6.68
N ASN A 63 -10.21 -0.13 7.22
CA ASN A 63 -9.75 -1.44 6.75
C ASN A 63 -10.95 -2.40 6.63
N SER A 64 -11.26 -2.77 5.38
CA SER A 64 -12.32 -3.72 5.04
C SER A 64 -11.75 -5.13 4.89
N SER A 65 -10.43 -5.23 5.04
CA SER A 65 -9.72 -6.49 5.18
C SER A 65 -10.35 -7.30 6.31
N THR A 66 -10.95 -8.44 5.96
CA THR A 66 -11.51 -9.46 6.85
C THR A 66 -10.45 -10.16 7.73
N LYS A 67 -9.27 -9.56 7.91
CA LYS A 67 -8.24 -9.94 8.86
C LYS A 67 -8.66 -9.63 10.31
N ILE A 68 -9.86 -10.04 10.69
CA ILE A 68 -10.31 -10.08 12.09
C ILE A 68 -9.47 -11.14 12.86
N ASN A 69 -8.87 -12.07 12.12
CA ASN A 69 -8.36 -13.33 12.64
C ASN A 69 -6.84 -13.52 12.51
N GLU A 70 -6.03 -12.45 12.40
CA GLU A 70 -4.56 -12.60 12.41
C GLU A 70 -4.05 -13.37 13.66
N LYS A 71 -4.81 -13.32 14.76
CA LYS A 71 -4.52 -14.06 15.98
C LYS A 71 -4.97 -15.53 15.97
N ILE A 72 -5.86 -15.96 15.06
CA ILE A 72 -6.35 -17.35 14.96
C ILE A 72 -5.25 -18.29 14.44
N HIS A 73 -4.27 -17.77 13.70
CA HIS A 73 -3.13 -18.55 13.26
C HIS A 73 -2.28 -19.08 14.42
N GLY A 74 -2.27 -18.41 15.58
CA GLY A 74 -1.57 -18.88 16.77
C GLY A 74 -2.10 -20.25 17.23
N PRO A 75 -3.37 -20.33 17.69
CA PRO A 75 -3.99 -21.58 18.13
C PRO A 75 -3.97 -22.69 17.07
N LEU A 76 -4.18 -22.36 15.79
CA LEU A 76 -4.10 -23.34 14.70
C LEU A 76 -2.67 -23.90 14.53
N LYS A 77 -1.66 -23.04 14.61
CA LYS A 77 -0.25 -23.46 14.56
C LYS A 77 0.11 -24.33 15.76
N THR A 78 -0.34 -23.95 16.95
CA THR A 78 -0.14 -24.72 18.18
C THR A 78 -0.83 -26.09 18.09
N SER A 79 -2.09 -26.14 17.66
CA SER A 79 -2.81 -27.39 17.44
C SER A 79 -2.18 -28.26 16.35
N TYR A 80 -1.71 -27.68 15.24
CA TYR A 80 -0.97 -28.44 14.23
C TYR A 80 0.33 -29.01 14.81
N HIS A 81 1.08 -28.24 15.57
CA HIS A 81 2.33 -28.70 16.18
C HIS A 81 2.10 -29.77 17.26
N ASP A 82 1.10 -29.58 18.11
CA ASP A 82 0.87 -30.40 19.30
C ASP A 82 -0.05 -31.60 19.04
N CYS A 83 -0.89 -31.52 18.00
CA CYS A 83 -1.86 -32.57 17.63
C CYS A 83 -1.54 -33.26 16.31
N SER A 84 -0.59 -32.77 15.50
CA SER A 84 -0.08 -33.56 14.37
C SER A 84 1.16 -34.35 14.80
N ASN A 85 1.30 -35.56 14.29
CA ASN A 85 2.47 -36.39 14.56
C ASN A 85 3.73 -35.93 13.79
N LEU A 86 3.70 -34.76 13.15
CA LEU A 86 4.75 -34.21 12.27
C LEU A 86 5.31 -35.25 11.28
N LYS A 87 4.53 -36.28 10.97
CA LYS A 87 4.95 -37.37 10.09
C LYS A 87 5.03 -36.80 8.68
N ASN A 88 6.16 -37.02 8.02
CA ASN A 88 6.23 -36.91 6.57
C ASN A 88 5.28 -37.94 6.00
N PHE A 89 4.14 -37.47 5.50
CA PHE A 89 3.29 -38.29 4.67
C PHE A 89 3.99 -38.43 3.30
N GLU A 90 3.93 -39.64 2.74
CA GLU A 90 4.39 -39.92 1.39
C GLU A 90 3.66 -39.03 0.36
N GLU A 91 4.27 -38.85 -0.81
CA GLU A 91 3.76 -37.97 -1.87
C GLU A 91 2.29 -38.31 -2.20
N GLN A 92 1.39 -37.33 -2.10
CA GLN A 92 -0.01 -37.53 -2.46
C GLN A 92 -0.07 -37.80 -3.96
N VAL A 93 -0.49 -39.02 -4.32
CA VAL A 93 -0.75 -39.38 -5.71
C VAL A 93 -1.92 -38.53 -6.22
N CYS A 94 -1.66 -37.78 -7.27
CA CYS A 94 -2.59 -36.92 -7.97
C CYS A 94 -3.50 -37.67 -8.94
#